data_AF-A0A7S3CE40-F1
#
_entry.id   AF-A0A7S3CE40-F1
#
_cell.length_a   1.000
_cell.length_b   1.000
_cell.length_c   1.000
_cell.angle_alpha   90.00
_cell.angle_beta   90.00
_cell.angle_gamma   90.00
#
_symmetry.space_group_name_H-M   'P 1'
#
loop_
_entity.id
_entity.type
_entity.pdbx_description
1 polymer ?
#
loop_
_entity_poly.entity_id
_entity_poly.type
_entity_poly.pdbx_seq_one_letter_code
_entity_poly.pdbx_strand_id
1 'polypeptide(L)'
;LTLPLSLSLQWSKKVYPGAVNSVPRESHVEVDVRDIEEKRRDHVLDMIIKSAEQIADKRQCEMKYRIVNKDPPAPCADDVVAAVQDAADDLGFKSMRMVSRAYHDALFMAQIAPTGMIFVPCKGGVSHRPDEFSSKRDMENGVRTLALAMAKLAGVVEGEAAEGNKQERVVEGKSEL
;
A
#
# COMPACT_ATOMS: atom_id res chain seq x y z
N LEU A 1 -14.11 -0.28 11.63
CA LEU A 1 -12.86 -1.05 11.70
C LEU A 1 -11.72 -0.09 12.01
N THR A 2 -11.18 -0.11 13.22
CA THR A 2 -9.92 0.57 13.56
C THR A 2 -8.79 -0.20 12.87
N LEU A 3 -8.30 0.31 11.74
CA LEU A 3 -7.15 -0.28 11.06
C LEU A 3 -5.91 -0.04 11.94
N PRO A 4 -5.15 -1.09 12.32
CA PRO A 4 -4.04 -0.93 13.24
C PRO A 4 -2.92 -0.11 12.60
N LEU A 5 -2.47 0.91 13.35
CA LEU A 5 -1.21 1.65 13.16
C LEU A 5 -0.12 0.68 12.68
N SER A 6 0.49 0.98 11.53
CA SER A 6 1.58 0.18 10.98
C SER A 6 2.91 0.78 11.41
N LEU A 7 3.32 0.52 12.64
CA LEU A 7 4.68 0.88 13.06
C LEU A 7 5.66 -0.13 12.45
N SER A 8 6.24 0.22 11.29
CA SER A 8 7.32 -0.55 10.69
C SER A 8 8.66 -0.05 11.22
N LEU A 9 9.16 -0.70 12.26
CA LEU A 9 10.47 -0.42 12.82
C LEU A 9 11.55 -1.08 11.96
N GLN A 10 12.02 -0.41 10.90
CA GLN A 10 13.26 -0.80 10.22
C GLN A 10 14.44 -0.17 10.96
N TRP A 11 15.21 -0.99 11.68
CA TRP A 11 16.38 -0.51 12.43
C TRP A 11 17.65 -0.78 11.64
N SER A 12 18.29 0.29 11.17
CA SER A 12 19.75 0.26 10.97
C SER A 12 20.39 0.77 12.26
N LYS A 13 21.24 -0.05 12.88
CA LYS A 13 21.96 0.32 14.11
C LYS A 13 23.44 0.35 13.80
N LYS A 14 24.05 1.52 13.90
CA LYS A 14 25.51 1.65 13.91
C LYS A 14 25.94 1.97 15.32
N VAL A 15 26.92 1.23 15.82
CA VAL A 15 27.51 1.45 17.15
C VAL A 15 28.98 1.72 16.93
N TYR A 16 29.48 2.82 17.48
CA TYR A 16 30.88 3.18 17.35
C TYR A 16 31.58 3.10 18.72
N PRO A 17 32.79 2.50 18.79
CA PRO A 17 33.60 2.00 17.66
C PRO A 17 33.21 0.60 17.16
N GLY A 18 32.25 -0.08 17.81
CA GLY A 18 31.82 -1.41 17.39
C GLY A 18 32.79 -2.53 17.76
N ALA A 19 33.66 -2.29 18.74
CA ALA A 19 34.60 -3.28 19.27
C ALA A 19 34.07 -3.92 20.56
N VAL A 20 34.26 -5.24 20.69
CA VAL A 20 33.73 -6.04 21.82
C VAL A 20 34.21 -5.57 23.19
N ASN A 21 35.40 -4.96 23.26
CA ASN A 21 36.07 -4.53 24.47
C ASN A 21 36.10 -3.00 24.63
N SER A 22 35.31 -2.26 23.84
CA SER A 22 35.25 -0.80 23.91
C SER A 22 33.85 -0.34 24.23
N VAL A 23 33.71 0.48 25.26
CA VAL A 23 32.42 1.09 25.61
C VAL A 23 31.97 1.99 24.45
N PRO A 24 30.77 1.80 23.89
CA PRO A 24 30.28 2.64 22.81
C PRO A 24 30.19 4.11 23.23
N ARG A 25 30.70 5.01 22.39
CA ARG A 25 30.55 6.46 22.59
C ARG A 25 29.48 7.09 21.70
N GLU A 26 29.03 6.36 20.68
CA GLU A 26 28.01 6.83 19.75
C GLU A 26 27.16 5.64 19.28
N SER A 27 25.85 5.88 19.18
CA SER A 27 24.93 4.97 18.52
C SER A 27 24.03 5.75 17.57
N HIS A 28 23.96 5.28 16.33
CA HIS A 28 23.06 5.81 15.32
C HIS A 28 21.88 4.85 15.13
N VAL A 29 20.69 5.42 15.08
CA VAL A 29 19.43 4.72 14.91
C VAL A 29 18.60 5.46 13.88
N GLU A 30 18.11 4.74 12.89
CA GLU A 30 17.08 5.20 11.96
C GLU A 30 15.74 4.57 12.37
N VAL A 31 14.66 5.37 12.31
CA VAL A 31 13.31 4.95 12.70
C VAL A 31 12.35 5.32 11.59
N ASP A 32 11.53 4.36 11.18
CA ASP A 32 10.44 4.54 10.21
C ASP A 32 9.09 4.44 10.96
N VAL A 33 8.23 5.44 10.75
CA VAL A 33 6.91 5.54 11.41
C VAL A 33 5.88 5.87 10.35
N ARG A 34 4.86 5.01 10.22
CA ARG A 34 3.81 5.14 9.20
C ARG A 34 2.43 5.00 9.80
N ASP A 35 1.52 5.84 9.35
CA ASP A 35 0.09 5.68 9.60
C ASP A 35 -0.70 6.34 8.46
N ILE A 36 -1.89 5.83 8.18
CA ILE A 36 -2.86 6.49 7.32
C ILE A 36 -3.45 7.74 7.98
N GLU A 37 -3.51 7.78 9.31
CA GLU A 37 -3.96 8.95 10.05
C GLU A 37 -2.75 9.79 10.49
N GLU A 38 -2.59 10.94 9.85
CA GLU A 38 -1.43 11.82 10.04
C GLU A 38 -1.24 12.24 11.51
N LYS A 39 -2.34 12.61 12.19
CA LYS A 39 -2.30 13.03 13.60
C LYS A 39 -1.81 11.91 14.52
N ARG A 40 -2.15 10.66 14.20
CA ARG A 40 -1.74 9.50 15.00
C ARG A 40 -0.27 9.15 14.77
N ARG A 41 0.21 9.24 13.52
CA ARG A 41 1.65 9.14 13.21
C ARG A 41 2.45 10.18 13.99
N ASP A 42 2.00 11.43 13.96
CA ASP A 42 2.68 12.55 14.62
C ASP A 42 2.74 12.39 16.12
N HIS A 43 1.64 11.93 16.73
CA HIS A 43 1.61 11.61 18.15
C HIS A 43 2.63 10.53 18.53
N VAL A 44 2.77 9.48 17.72
CA VAL A 44 3.77 8.42 17.95
C VAL A 44 5.19 8.96 17.79
N LEU A 45 5.44 9.82 16.80
CA LEU A 45 6.74 10.47 16.62
C LEU A 45 7.13 11.31 17.84
N ASP A 46 6.20 12.11 18.36
CA ASP A 46 6.40 12.91 19.57
C ASP A 46 6.71 12.03 20.79
N MET A 47 6.03 10.88 20.93
CA MET A 47 6.30 9.93 22.00
C MET A 47 7.70 9.31 21.89
N ILE A 48 8.15 8.98 20.67
CA ILE A 48 9.49 8.44 20.42
C ILE A 48 10.56 9.46 20.81
N ILE A 49 10.41 10.72 20.37
CA ILE A 49 11.35 11.80 20.66
C ILE A 49 11.44 12.03 22.17
N LYS A 50 10.29 12.19 22.86
CA LYS A 50 10.25 12.37 24.32
C LYS A 50 10.88 11.21 25.08
N SER A 51 10.65 9.97 24.61
CA SER A 51 11.26 8.78 25.23
C SER A 51 12.78 8.77 25.05
N ALA A 52 13.26 9.16 23.86
CA ALA A 52 14.69 9.24 23.57
C ALA A 52 15.39 10.34 24.40
N GLU A 53 14.75 11.50 24.59
CA GLU A 53 15.23 12.57 25.48
C GLU A 53 15.34 12.09 26.93
N GLN A 54 14.30 11.46 27.46
CA GLN A 54 14.31 10.91 28.83
C GLN A 54 15.40 9.85 29.03
N ILE A 55 15.65 9.01 28.02
CA ILE A 55 16.72 8.01 28.07
C ILE A 55 18.09 8.70 28.05
N ALA A 56 18.26 9.73 27.22
CA ALA A 56 19.51 10.50 27.13
C ALA A 56 19.84 11.18 28.46
N ASP A 57 18.87 11.84 29.08
CA ASP A 57 19.01 12.48 30.39
C ASP A 57 19.39 11.46 31.48
N LYS A 58 18.65 10.33 31.54
CA LYS A 58 18.91 9.27 32.51
C LYS A 58 20.30 8.62 32.34
N ARG A 59 20.80 8.55 31.10
CA ARG A 59 22.11 7.97 30.77
C ARG A 59 23.23 9.01 30.72
N GLN A 60 22.92 10.29 30.94
CA GLN A 60 23.86 11.40 30.83
C GLN A 60 24.60 11.43 29.49
N CYS A 61 23.84 11.26 28.40
CA CYS A 61 24.36 11.26 27.03
C CYS A 61 23.74 12.40 26.23
N GLU A 62 24.45 12.88 25.21
CA GLU A 62 23.90 13.84 24.25
C GLU A 62 22.96 13.12 23.26
N MET A 63 21.83 13.75 22.94
CA MET A 63 20.89 13.27 21.94
C MET A 63 20.72 14.32 20.84
N LYS A 64 20.80 13.86 19.59
CA LYS A 64 20.51 14.65 18.39
C LYS A 64 19.61 13.82 17.50
N TYR A 65 18.63 14.47 16.89
CA TYR A 65 17.77 13.84 15.90
C TYR A 65 17.50 14.80 14.75
N ARG A 66 17.11 14.21 13.62
CA ARG A 66 16.68 14.93 12.42
C ARG A 66 15.54 14.14 11.79
N ILE A 67 14.45 14.81 11.48
CA ILE A 67 13.39 14.24 10.66
C ILE A 67 13.87 14.28 9.21
N VAL A 68 14.04 13.11 8.60
CA VAL A 68 14.50 12.98 7.20
C VAL A 68 13.37 13.30 6.23
N ASN A 69 12.18 12.76 6.48
CA ASN A 69 10.98 13.00 5.70
C ASN A 69 9.73 12.92 6.60
N LYS A 70 8.66 13.62 6.20
CA LYS A 70 7.37 13.65 6.90
C LYS A 70 6.27 13.95 5.88
N ASP A 71 5.91 12.93 5.10
CA ASP A 71 5.01 13.08 3.96
C ASP A 71 3.55 12.85 4.38
N PRO A 72 2.59 13.69 3.93
CA PRO A 72 1.17 13.47 4.24
C PRO A 72 0.64 12.23 3.51
N PRO A 73 -0.43 11.57 4.01
CA PRO A 73 -1.11 10.53 3.25
C PRO A 73 -1.68 11.07 1.92
N ALA A 74 -1.56 10.32 0.82
CA ALA A 74 -2.23 10.65 -0.44
C ALA A 74 -3.32 9.62 -0.76
N PRO A 75 -4.61 10.00 -0.67
CA PRO A 75 -5.68 9.14 -1.16
C PRO A 75 -5.56 9.02 -2.69
N CYS A 76 -5.83 7.81 -3.21
CA CYS A 76 -5.99 7.62 -4.64
C CYS A 76 -7.24 8.35 -5.14
N ALA A 77 -7.21 8.83 -6.38
CA ALA A 77 -8.32 9.53 -6.99
C ALA A 77 -9.51 8.59 -7.25
N ASP A 78 -10.71 9.02 -6.89
CA ASP A 78 -11.91 8.16 -6.90
C ASP A 78 -12.27 7.65 -8.30
N ASP A 79 -12.06 8.47 -9.33
CA ASP A 79 -12.26 8.14 -10.75
C ASP A 79 -11.28 7.07 -11.23
N VAL A 80 -10.00 7.18 -10.87
CA VAL A 80 -8.98 6.18 -11.19
C VAL A 80 -9.26 4.86 -10.46
N VAL A 81 -9.65 4.92 -9.18
CA VAL A 81 -10.02 3.73 -8.40
C VAL A 81 -11.25 3.06 -8.98
N ALA A 82 -12.26 3.83 -9.42
CA ALA A 82 -13.44 3.29 -10.09
C ALA A 82 -13.07 2.59 -11.40
N ALA A 83 -12.26 3.23 -12.26
CA ALA A 83 -11.83 2.61 -13.51
C ALA A 83 -11.06 1.29 -13.33
N VAL A 84 -10.24 1.20 -12.27
CA VAL A 84 -9.54 -0.04 -11.88
C VAL A 84 -10.53 -1.11 -11.41
N GLN A 85 -11.50 -0.73 -10.58
CA GLN A 85 -12.50 -1.66 -10.05
C GLN A 85 -13.37 -2.21 -11.19
N ASP A 86 -13.88 -1.34 -12.06
CA ASP A 86 -14.68 -1.73 -13.21
C ASP A 86 -13.89 -2.63 -14.17
N ALA A 87 -12.61 -2.33 -14.40
CA ALA A 87 -11.75 -3.18 -15.22
C ALA A 87 -11.57 -4.58 -14.61
N ALA A 88 -11.41 -4.70 -13.29
CA ALA A 88 -11.31 -5.99 -12.63
C ALA A 88 -12.64 -6.78 -12.74
N ASP A 89 -13.77 -6.09 -12.58
CA ASP A 89 -15.11 -6.68 -12.65
C ASP A 89 -15.44 -7.18 -14.08
N ASP A 90 -15.14 -6.39 -15.11
CA ASP A 90 -15.30 -6.76 -16.53
C ASP A 90 -14.45 -7.98 -16.90
N LEU A 91 -13.26 -8.11 -16.29
CA LEU A 91 -12.37 -9.26 -16.48
C LEU A 91 -12.77 -10.49 -15.63
N GLY A 92 -13.80 -10.36 -14.79
CA GLY A 92 -14.29 -11.41 -13.90
C GLY A 92 -13.33 -11.74 -12.74
N PHE A 93 -12.49 -10.79 -12.33
CA PHE A 93 -11.54 -10.95 -11.25
C PHE A 93 -12.16 -10.56 -9.90
N LYS A 94 -11.87 -11.36 -8.86
CA LYS A 94 -12.21 -10.96 -7.49
C LYS A 94 -11.24 -9.86 -7.04
N SER A 95 -11.78 -8.77 -6.53
CA SER A 95 -11.03 -7.61 -6.08
C SER A 95 -11.60 -7.06 -4.77
N MET A 96 -10.81 -6.23 -4.09
CA MET A 96 -11.26 -5.49 -2.90
C MET A 96 -10.48 -4.19 -2.78
N ARG A 97 -11.11 -3.15 -2.24
CA ARG A 97 -10.42 -1.90 -1.89
C ARG A 97 -9.53 -2.13 -0.67
N MET A 98 -8.32 -1.60 -0.73
CA MET A 98 -7.37 -1.66 0.37
C MET A 98 -6.46 -0.43 0.39
N VAL A 99 -5.81 -0.24 1.54
CA VAL A 99 -4.81 0.82 1.75
C VAL A 99 -3.41 0.22 1.54
N SER A 100 -2.53 0.93 0.84
CA SER A 100 -1.11 0.56 0.87
C SER A 100 -0.46 0.95 2.18
N ARG A 101 0.22 -0.01 2.83
CA ARG A 101 1.08 0.25 4.00
C ARG A 101 2.51 0.62 3.58
N ALA A 102 2.90 0.26 2.36
CA ALA A 102 4.19 0.58 1.81
C ALA A 102 4.16 1.97 1.16
N TYR A 103 5.30 2.65 1.21
CA TYR A 103 5.51 3.88 0.46
C TYR A 103 5.79 3.51 -0.99
N HIS A 104 5.19 4.24 -1.94
CA HIS A 104 5.40 4.07 -3.37
C HIS A 104 5.53 5.43 -4.04
N ASP A 105 6.13 5.47 -5.22
CA ASP A 105 6.23 6.70 -6.03
C ASP A 105 4.84 7.32 -6.31
N ALA A 106 3.79 6.50 -6.33
CA ALA A 106 2.40 6.93 -6.45
C ALA A 106 2.01 8.01 -5.40
N LEU A 107 2.64 8.00 -4.22
CA LEU A 107 2.41 9.01 -3.17
C LEU A 107 2.85 10.41 -3.61
N PHE A 108 3.96 10.51 -4.35
CA PHE A 108 4.41 11.77 -4.93
C PHE A 108 3.63 12.12 -6.21
N MET A 109 3.33 11.12 -7.04
CA MET A 109 2.56 11.34 -8.28
C MET A 109 1.14 11.87 -8.00
N ALA A 110 0.52 11.45 -6.90
CA ALA A 110 -0.78 11.93 -6.47
C ALA A 110 -0.81 13.45 -6.17
N GLN A 111 0.35 14.09 -5.98
CA GLN A 111 0.44 15.54 -5.81
C GLN A 111 0.43 16.30 -7.15
N ILE A 112 0.58 15.57 -8.27
CA ILE A 112 0.73 16.14 -9.62
C ILE A 112 -0.49 15.80 -10.48
N ALA A 113 -1.04 14.60 -10.35
CA ALA A 113 -2.15 14.12 -11.17
C ALA A 113 -3.04 13.10 -10.43
N PRO A 114 -4.30 12.89 -10.88
CA PRO A 114 -5.13 11.78 -10.42
C PRO A 114 -4.37 10.46 -10.53
N THR A 115 -4.21 9.78 -9.40
CA THR A 115 -3.35 8.60 -9.28
C THR A 115 -4.09 7.48 -8.57
N GLY A 116 -3.85 6.24 -8.99
CA GLY A 116 -4.37 5.03 -8.38
C GLY A 116 -3.35 3.89 -8.45
N MET A 117 -3.59 2.84 -7.68
CA MET A 117 -2.72 1.67 -7.62
C MET A 117 -3.49 0.37 -7.80
N ILE A 118 -2.83 -0.62 -8.39
CA ILE A 118 -3.32 -2.00 -8.53
C ILE A 118 -2.40 -2.91 -7.74
N PHE A 119 -2.96 -3.67 -6.80
CA PHE A 119 -2.22 -4.69 -6.05
C PHE A 119 -2.55 -6.07 -6.59
N VAL A 120 -1.52 -6.91 -6.69
CA VAL A 120 -1.65 -8.35 -6.96
C VAL A 120 -1.19 -9.16 -5.73
N PRO A 121 -1.73 -10.36 -5.51
CA PRO A 121 -1.31 -11.20 -4.39
C PRO A 121 0.19 -11.54 -4.42
N CYS A 122 0.82 -11.53 -3.25
CA CYS A 122 2.15 -12.08 -3.03
C CYS A 122 2.08 -13.25 -2.04
N LYS A 123 2.86 -14.30 -2.27
CA LYS A 123 2.89 -15.51 -1.46
C LYS A 123 3.20 -15.18 0.01
N GLY A 124 2.21 -15.41 0.88
CA GLY A 124 2.33 -15.14 2.32
C GLY A 124 2.47 -13.66 2.69
N GLY A 125 2.24 -12.74 1.75
CA GLY A 125 2.45 -11.30 1.97
C GLY A 125 3.92 -10.92 2.22
N VAL A 126 4.87 -11.79 1.87
CA VAL A 126 6.30 -11.56 2.07
C VAL A 126 6.80 -10.55 1.04
N SER A 127 7.56 -9.56 1.49
CA SER A 127 8.28 -8.62 0.61
C SER A 127 9.61 -8.21 1.24
N HIS A 128 10.53 -7.64 0.46
CA HIS A 128 11.90 -7.27 0.86
C HIS A 128 12.75 -8.47 1.32
N ARG A 129 12.44 -9.66 0.81
CA ARG A 129 13.18 -10.89 1.08
C ARG A 129 13.30 -11.74 -0.19
N PRO A 130 14.33 -12.58 -0.32
CA PRO A 130 14.51 -13.40 -1.53
C PRO A 130 13.38 -14.39 -1.83
N ASP A 131 12.56 -14.72 -0.83
CA ASP A 131 11.40 -15.61 -0.95
C ASP A 131 10.10 -14.89 -1.35
N GLU A 132 10.17 -13.58 -1.64
CA GLU A 132 9.08 -12.81 -2.25
C GLU A 132 8.68 -13.41 -3.61
N PHE A 133 7.38 -13.64 -3.81
CA PHE A 133 6.89 -14.32 -5.01
C PHE A 133 5.43 -13.97 -5.33
N SER A 134 5.20 -13.52 -6.57
CA SER A 134 3.88 -13.44 -7.19
C SER A 134 3.78 -14.49 -8.30
N SER A 135 2.64 -15.18 -8.40
CA SER A 135 2.47 -16.16 -9.47
C SER A 135 2.36 -15.48 -10.84
N LYS A 136 2.70 -16.21 -11.92
CA LYS A 136 2.52 -15.69 -13.30
C LYS A 136 1.08 -15.25 -13.55
N ARG A 137 0.11 -16.01 -13.04
CA ARG A 137 -1.32 -15.71 -13.19
C ARG A 137 -1.71 -14.42 -12.46
N ASP A 138 -1.20 -14.20 -11.25
CA ASP A 138 -1.49 -12.98 -10.49
C ASP A 138 -0.90 -11.75 -11.18
N MET A 139 0.34 -11.87 -11.70
CA MET A 139 0.96 -10.80 -12.49
C MET A 139 0.19 -10.52 -13.79
N GLU A 140 -0.23 -11.56 -14.51
CA GLU A 140 -1.03 -11.42 -15.73
C GLU A 140 -2.37 -10.71 -15.45
N ASN A 141 -3.07 -11.11 -14.39
CA ASN A 141 -4.32 -10.46 -13.98
C ASN A 141 -4.09 -8.97 -13.67
N GLY A 142 -3.00 -8.64 -12.97
CA GLY A 142 -2.61 -7.25 -12.70
C GLY A 142 -2.37 -6.45 -13.98
N VAL A 143 -1.61 -7.00 -14.92
CA VAL A 143 -1.31 -6.35 -16.21
C VAL A 143 -2.59 -6.17 -17.04
N ARG A 144 -3.47 -7.16 -17.10
CA ARG A 144 -4.75 -7.07 -17.83
C ARG A 144 -5.67 -6.00 -17.23
N THR A 145 -5.74 -5.94 -15.90
CA THR A 145 -6.53 -4.92 -15.18
C THR A 145 -5.96 -3.52 -15.47
N LEU A 146 -4.64 -3.37 -15.40
CA LEU A 146 -3.97 -2.10 -15.73
C LEU A 146 -4.29 -1.65 -17.16
N ALA A 147 -4.13 -2.54 -18.14
CA ALA A 147 -4.36 -2.22 -19.55
C ALA A 147 -5.80 -1.76 -19.80
N LEU A 148 -6.79 -2.47 -19.25
CA LEU A 148 -8.21 -2.12 -19.43
C LEU A 148 -8.57 -0.82 -18.68
N ALA A 149 -8.07 -0.62 -17.46
CA ALA A 149 -8.31 0.62 -16.71
C ALA A 149 -7.72 1.84 -17.45
N MET A 150 -6.51 1.71 -18.01
CA MET A 150 -5.91 2.76 -18.84
C MET A 150 -6.72 3.04 -20.10
N ALA A 151 -7.23 2.00 -20.78
CA ALA A 151 -8.06 2.17 -21.95
C ALA A 151 -9.39 2.89 -21.64
N LYS A 152 -10.02 2.58 -20.50
CA LYS A 152 -11.21 3.27 -20.00
C LYS A 152 -10.92 4.74 -19.68
N LEU A 153 -9.85 5.03 -18.94
CA LEU A 153 -9.45 6.40 -18.58
C LEU A 153 -9.06 7.25 -19.80
N ALA A 154 -8.52 6.61 -20.85
CA ALA A 154 -8.21 7.26 -22.12
C ALA A 154 -9.44 7.47 -23.03
N GLY A 155 -10.61 6.95 -22.66
CA GLY A 155 -11.84 7.03 -23.47
C GLY A 155 -11.84 6.12 -24.70
N VAL A 156 -11.01 5.08 -24.73
CA VAL A 156 -10.87 4.16 -25.88
C VAL A 156 -11.93 3.05 -25.85
N VAL A 157 -12.54 2.80 -24.69
CA VAL A 157 -13.58 1.79 -24.49
C VAL A 157 -14.88 2.52 -24.14
N GLU A 158 -15.73 2.78 -25.14
CA GLU A 158 -17.10 3.22 -24.88
C GLU A 158 -17.89 2.01 -24.35
N GLY A 159 -18.66 2.21 -23.28
CA GLY A 159 -19.49 1.15 -22.72
C GLY A 159 -20.53 0.70 -23.74
N GLU A 160 -20.47 -0.56 -24.16
CA GLU A 160 -21.65 -1.22 -24.68
C GLU A 160 -22.68 -1.24 -23.54
N ALA A 161 -23.62 -0.31 -23.59
CA ALA A 161 -24.82 -0.38 -22.77
C ALA A 161 -25.45 -1.76 -23.04
N ALA A 162 -25.57 -2.56 -21.98
CA ALA A 162 -26.15 -3.89 -22.04
C ALA A 162 -27.62 -3.81 -22.52
N GLU A 163 -27.84 -3.84 -23.83
CA GLU A 163 -29.13 -4.17 -24.40
C GLU A 163 -29.37 -5.66 -24.18
N GLY A 164 -30.10 -5.95 -23.08
CA GLY A 164 -30.54 -7.27 -22.73
C GLY A 164 -31.32 -7.91 -23.87
N ASN A 165 -30.72 -8.89 -24.52
CA ASN A 165 -31.39 -9.79 -25.44
C ASN A 165 -32.34 -10.69 -24.63
N LYS A 166 -33.56 -10.19 -24.36
CA LYS A 166 -34.70 -10.99 -23.96
C LYS A 166 -35.18 -11.77 -25.18
N GLN A 167 -34.53 -12.89 -25.49
CA GLN A 167 -35.20 -13.95 -26.24
C GLN A 167 -35.98 -14.80 -25.26
N GLU A 168 -37.28 -14.53 -25.23
CA GLU A 168 -38.33 -15.40 -24.69
C GLU A 168 -38.13 -16.83 -25.22
N ARG A 169 -37.90 -17.78 -24.31
CA ARG A 169 -38.25 -19.18 -24.54
C ARG A 169 -39.54 -19.45 -23.78
N VAL A 170 -40.62 -19.47 -24.54
CA VAL A 170 -41.96 -19.82 -24.09
C VAL A 170 -42.32 -21.13 -24.81
N VAL A 171 -42.60 -22.16 -23.98
CA VAL A 171 -43.29 -23.47 -24.21
C VAL A 171 -42.58 -24.47 -25.16
N GLU A 172 -42.58 -25.80 -24.97
CA GLU A 172 -43.57 -26.69 -24.35
C GLU A 172 -42.97 -27.89 -23.62
N GLY A 173 -43.67 -28.33 -22.57
CA GLY A 173 -43.53 -29.67 -22.04
C GLY A 173 -44.35 -30.70 -22.83
N LYS A 174 -43.88 -31.94 -22.81
CA LYS A 174 -44.62 -33.22 -22.96
C LYS A 174 -43.64 -34.31 -22.53
N SER A 175 -43.83 -34.87 -21.33
CA SER A 175 -44.56 -36.11 -21.03
C SER A 175 -43.80 -37.37 -21.44
N GLU A 176 -43.39 -38.12 -20.42
CA GLU A 176 -43.28 -39.59 -20.32
C GLU A 176 -43.20 -40.41 -21.63
N LEU A 177 -42.04 -41.06 -21.83
CA LEU A 177 -41.84 -42.51 -21.88
C LEU A 177 -40.34 -42.82 -21.98
#